data_AF-D2VWV2-F1
#
_entry.id   AF-D2VWV2-F1
#
_cell.length_a   1.000
_cell.length_b   1.000
_cell.length_c   1.000
_cell.angle_alpha   90.00
_cell.angle_beta   90.00
_cell.angle_gamma   90.00
#
_symmetry.space_group_name_H-M   'P 1'
#
loop_
_entity.id
_entity.type
_entity.pdbx_description
1 polymer ?
#
loop_
_entity_poly.entity_id
_entity_poly.type
_entity_poly.pdbx_seq_one_letter_code
_entity_poly.pdbx_strand_id
1 'polypeptide(L)'
;MLIQNNNNIQQASTRKREKVLILGPSDSGKSTLFHMLKLITSGHDVDAKFENNLRIVSSWVIERIWEAMGEQERNHLKDLIPELRSVFENTEDANLATELQNRDDCCEILVTLWKIPFFREFYESVWSRDGISMFENVKELVSRIEHKKSFSPYSLVHCRTTGILSYETMGKNTEIEVIDVGGRRNERKKWIHCFEDTHTLIYMVSLSEFNQTLIEDNSTRRMDESLSLISEVMNSRWFVGLRKIILFVKPDILCKKLENGVKYGGELNPNILPELDRIADHYLKLVINSIITEFFKKIDRTTIDSYHIVNNTSEDDIKSVCEMIFGERSAQKTTFISPCIIPANNRMILCLFNICLQEKLTDIQIITSNEEENYY
;
A
#
# COMPACT_ATOMS: atom_id res chain seq x y z
N MET A 1 -25.76 50.05 39.27
CA MET A 1 -26.34 48.70 39.44
C MET A 1 -27.37 48.50 38.36
N LEU A 2 -27.07 47.68 37.35
CA LEU A 2 -28.01 46.76 36.68
C LEU A 2 -27.22 45.93 35.68
N ILE A 3 -27.48 44.63 35.76
CA ILE A 3 -26.86 43.50 35.10
C ILE A 3 -27.28 43.49 33.63
N GLN A 4 -26.34 43.35 32.70
CA GLN A 4 -26.62 42.69 31.42
C GLN A 4 -25.51 41.71 31.04
N ASN A 5 -25.95 40.46 31.01
CA ASN A 5 -25.32 39.22 30.57
C ASN A 5 -24.45 39.39 29.32
N ASN A 6 -23.22 38.89 29.39
CA ASN A 6 -22.51 38.29 28.25
C ASN A 6 -22.10 36.86 28.61
N ASN A 7 -23.11 36.02 28.85
CA ASN A 7 -22.98 34.57 28.66
C ASN A 7 -23.04 34.29 27.15
N ASN A 8 -21.98 34.62 26.42
CA ASN A 8 -21.73 33.99 25.12
C ASN A 8 -21.06 32.65 25.38
N ILE A 9 -21.95 31.71 25.64
CA ILE A 9 -21.85 30.27 25.49
C ILE A 9 -20.78 29.91 24.43
N GLN A 10 -19.59 29.50 24.88
CA GLN A 10 -18.76 28.56 24.14
C GLN A 10 -19.49 27.21 24.15
N GLN A 11 -20.48 27.07 23.28
CA GLN A 11 -20.86 25.75 22.78
C GLN A 11 -19.72 25.32 21.86
N ALA A 12 -18.65 24.80 22.45
CA ALA A 12 -17.79 23.88 21.72
C ALA A 12 -18.71 22.72 21.30
N SER A 13 -19.14 22.69 20.05
CA SER A 13 -19.74 21.48 19.51
C SER A 13 -18.69 20.40 19.70
N THR A 14 -18.88 19.47 20.63
CA THR A 14 -18.04 18.28 20.76
C THR A 14 -18.24 17.47 19.49
N ARG A 15 -17.45 17.79 18.46
CA ARG A 15 -17.41 17.03 17.22
C ARG A 15 -17.00 15.62 17.60
N LYS A 16 -17.69 14.64 17.02
CA LYS A 16 -17.36 13.23 17.25
C LYS A 16 -15.92 13.00 16.80
N ARG A 17 -15.08 12.41 17.65
CA ARG A 17 -13.71 12.04 17.32
C ARG A 17 -13.63 10.53 17.14
N GLU A 18 -13.04 10.08 16.05
CA GLU A 18 -12.79 8.66 15.78
C GLU A 18 -11.30 8.41 15.57
N LYS A 19 -10.79 7.34 16.17
CA LYS A 19 -9.39 6.94 16.08
C LYS A 19 -9.27 5.68 15.23
N VAL A 20 -8.45 5.75 14.18
CA VAL A 20 -8.19 4.67 13.25
C VAL A 20 -6.75 4.19 13.42
N LEU A 21 -6.60 2.94 13.82
CA LEU A 21 -5.30 2.31 14.04
C LEU A 21 -4.97 1.36 12.89
N ILE A 22 -3.82 1.57 12.26
CA ILE A 22 -3.31 0.71 11.19
C ILE A 22 -2.25 -0.24 11.77
N LEU A 23 -2.52 -1.56 11.72
CA LEU A 23 -1.61 -2.62 12.17
C LEU A 23 -1.32 -3.63 11.05
N GLY A 24 -0.32 -4.48 11.28
CA GLY A 24 0.13 -5.50 10.36
C GLY A 24 1.64 -5.75 10.45
N PRO A 25 2.14 -6.85 9.88
CA PRO A 25 3.54 -7.22 9.95
C PRO A 25 4.45 -6.20 9.25
N SER A 26 5.76 -6.35 9.41
CA SER A 26 6.73 -5.54 8.66
C SER A 26 6.48 -5.66 7.16
N ASP A 27 6.60 -4.54 6.45
CA ASP A 27 6.48 -4.50 4.98
C ASP A 27 5.12 -4.98 4.40
N SER A 28 4.06 -4.92 5.21
CA SER A 28 2.67 -5.04 4.72
C SER A 28 2.12 -3.78 4.06
N GLY A 29 2.94 -2.74 3.82
CA GLY A 29 2.51 -1.50 3.15
C GLY A 29 1.74 -0.49 4.03
N LYS A 30 1.82 -0.58 5.36
CA LYS A 30 1.15 0.35 6.30
C LYS A 30 1.50 1.80 6.08
N SER A 31 2.79 2.12 6.03
CA SER A 31 3.25 3.49 5.88
C SER A 31 2.91 4.04 4.49
N THR A 32 2.89 3.19 3.45
CA THR A 32 2.34 3.56 2.13
C THR A 32 0.88 3.98 2.25
N LEU A 33 0.03 3.16 2.89
CA LEU A 33 -1.38 3.50 3.10
C LEU A 33 -1.52 4.79 3.91
N PHE A 34 -0.79 4.93 5.01
CA PHE A 34 -0.80 6.13 5.85
C PHE A 34 -0.46 7.39 5.06
N HIS A 35 0.61 7.37 4.26
CA HIS A 35 1.00 8.51 3.44
C HIS A 35 -0.01 8.82 2.33
N MET A 36 -0.61 7.79 1.72
CA MET A 36 -1.62 7.98 0.68
C MET A 36 -2.94 8.49 1.24
N LEU A 37 -3.38 7.98 2.39
CA LEU A 37 -4.54 8.51 3.10
C LEU A 37 -4.30 9.97 3.46
N LYS A 38 -3.15 10.31 4.06
CA LYS A 38 -2.79 11.69 4.40
C LYS A 38 -2.81 12.60 3.16
N LEU A 39 -2.25 12.14 2.05
CA LEU A 39 -2.24 12.87 0.78
C LEU A 39 -3.66 13.21 0.30
N ILE A 40 -4.55 12.21 0.29
CA ILE A 40 -5.92 12.35 -0.22
C ILE A 40 -6.79 13.17 0.75
N THR A 41 -6.68 12.94 2.05
CA THR A 41 -7.58 13.55 3.04
C THR A 41 -7.18 14.95 3.47
N SER A 42 -5.88 15.25 3.51
CA SER A 42 -5.40 16.56 3.96
C SER A 42 -5.29 17.57 2.82
N GLY A 43 -5.58 17.17 1.57
CA GLY A 43 -5.69 18.08 0.43
C GLY A 43 -4.50 19.02 0.30
N HIS A 44 -3.35 18.47 -0.09
CA HIS A 44 -2.11 19.21 -0.39
C HIS A 44 -1.53 20.07 0.76
N ASP A 45 -0.74 19.41 1.62
CA ASP A 45 0.42 20.02 2.30
C ASP A 45 1.71 19.32 1.83
N VAL A 46 1.76 19.06 0.52
CA VAL A 46 2.88 18.34 -0.12
C VAL A 46 4.00 19.32 -0.50
N ASP A 47 3.69 20.61 -0.67
CA ASP A 47 4.51 21.49 -1.50
C ASP A 47 5.78 22.03 -0.81
N ALA A 48 5.82 22.17 0.52
CA ALA A 48 7.02 22.74 1.16
C ALA A 48 8.23 21.78 1.21
N LYS A 49 7.97 20.46 1.18
CA LYS A 49 9.01 19.43 1.33
C LYS A 49 9.00 18.38 0.22
N PHE A 50 8.13 18.50 -0.78
CA PHE A 50 8.03 17.52 -1.86
C PHE A 50 9.39 17.28 -2.53
N GLU A 51 10.04 18.34 -3.00
CA GLU A 51 11.33 18.26 -3.69
C GLU A 51 12.41 17.63 -2.80
N ASN A 52 12.45 18.00 -1.52
CA ASN A 52 13.37 17.42 -0.56
C ASN A 52 13.12 15.92 -0.33
N ASN A 53 11.85 15.53 -0.13
CA ASN A 53 11.47 14.13 0.04
C ASN A 53 11.75 13.32 -1.23
N LEU A 54 11.52 13.91 -2.41
CA LEU A 54 11.77 13.27 -3.69
C LEU A 54 13.27 13.05 -3.91
N ARG A 55 14.12 14.02 -3.54
CA ARG A 55 15.59 13.87 -3.54
C ARG A 55 16.05 12.77 -2.59
N ILE A 56 15.56 12.75 -1.35
CA ILE A 56 15.86 11.70 -0.37
C ILE A 56 15.50 10.32 -0.92
N VAL A 57 14.26 10.16 -1.41
CA VAL A 57 13.80 8.88 -1.95
C VAL A 57 14.61 8.47 -3.18
N SER A 58 14.90 9.39 -4.08
CA SER A 58 15.70 9.12 -5.29
C SER A 58 17.11 8.67 -4.95
N SER A 59 17.75 9.32 -3.97
CA SER A 59 19.09 8.95 -3.49
C SER A 59 19.15 7.53 -2.94
N TRP A 60 18.13 7.10 -2.19
CA TRP A 60 18.07 5.76 -1.61
C TRP A 60 17.88 4.67 -2.67
N VAL A 61 17.09 4.96 -3.71
CA VAL A 61 16.91 4.05 -4.85
C VAL A 61 18.24 3.85 -5.56
N ILE A 62 18.94 4.93 -5.88
CA ILE A 62 20.24 4.88 -6.57
C ILE A 62 21.24 4.12 -5.72
N GLU A 63 21.38 4.47 -4.45
CA GLU A 63 22.32 3.84 -3.53
C GLU A 63 22.06 2.34 -3.36
N ARG A 64 20.79 1.90 -3.20
CA ARG A 64 20.53 0.47 -3.07
C ARG A 64 20.83 -0.33 -4.32
N ILE A 65 20.48 0.20 -5.49
CA ILE A 65 20.79 -0.48 -6.75
C ILE A 65 22.31 -0.53 -6.93
N TRP A 66 23.02 0.55 -6.58
CA TRP A 66 24.47 0.62 -6.58
C TRP A 66 25.13 -0.41 -5.65
N GLU A 67 24.66 -0.52 -4.40
CA GLU A 67 25.15 -1.52 -3.44
C GLU A 67 24.95 -2.95 -3.92
N ALA A 68 23.86 -3.23 -4.64
CA ALA A 68 23.60 -4.55 -5.20
C ALA A 68 24.52 -4.88 -6.40
N MET A 69 25.09 -3.88 -7.07
CA MET A 69 26.01 -4.06 -8.20
C MET A 69 27.41 -4.49 -7.74
N GLY A 70 27.99 -5.46 -8.45
CA GLY A 70 29.40 -5.80 -8.31
C GLY A 70 30.33 -4.80 -9.01
N GLU A 71 31.64 -5.01 -8.86
CA GLU A 71 32.65 -4.10 -9.42
C GLU A 71 32.55 -3.98 -10.95
N GLN A 72 32.31 -5.09 -11.65
CA GLN A 72 32.18 -5.11 -13.11
C GLN A 72 30.95 -4.33 -13.57
N GLU A 73 29.80 -4.53 -12.91
CA GLU A 73 28.56 -3.83 -13.20
C GLU A 73 28.69 -2.32 -12.96
N ARG A 74 29.34 -1.94 -11.85
CA ARG A 74 29.60 -0.53 -11.54
C ARG A 74 30.53 0.14 -12.54
N ASN A 75 31.60 -0.53 -12.95
CA ASN A 75 32.52 -0.01 -13.97
C ASN A 75 31.81 0.15 -15.31
N HIS A 76 31.00 -0.84 -15.71
CA HIS A 76 30.20 -0.74 -16.92
C HIS A 76 29.20 0.42 -16.87
N LEU A 77 28.52 0.61 -15.74
CA LEU A 77 27.62 1.74 -15.55
C LEU A 77 28.38 3.08 -15.65
N LYS A 78 29.54 3.23 -15.00
CA LYS A 78 30.39 4.43 -15.08
C LYS A 78 30.79 4.76 -16.52
N ASP A 79 31.08 3.77 -17.35
CA ASP A 79 31.42 3.97 -18.76
C ASP A 79 30.21 4.45 -19.60
N LEU A 80 28.99 4.07 -19.22
CA LEU A 80 27.76 4.48 -19.89
C LEU A 80 27.29 5.90 -19.50
N ILE A 81 27.75 6.43 -18.36
CA ILE A 81 27.44 7.77 -17.86
C ILE A 81 28.70 8.52 -17.39
N PRO A 82 29.62 8.88 -18.30
CA PRO A 82 30.86 9.57 -17.96
C PRO A 82 30.64 10.88 -17.18
N GLU A 83 29.51 11.56 -17.41
CA GLU A 83 29.16 12.82 -16.75
C GLU A 83 28.91 12.66 -15.25
N LEU A 84 28.47 11.47 -14.81
CA LEU A 84 28.17 11.15 -13.42
C LEU A 84 29.30 10.34 -12.75
N ARG A 85 30.38 10.07 -13.47
CA ARG A 85 31.51 9.26 -12.99
C ARG A 85 32.10 9.80 -11.69
N SER A 86 32.23 11.13 -11.57
CA SER A 86 32.72 11.80 -10.35
C SER A 86 31.83 11.61 -9.13
N VAL A 87 30.53 11.37 -9.33
CA VAL A 87 29.55 11.09 -8.27
C VAL A 87 29.73 9.68 -7.71
N PHE A 88 30.28 8.75 -8.50
CA PHE A 88 30.45 7.34 -8.13
C PHE A 88 31.91 6.93 -7.84
N GLU A 89 32.87 7.81 -8.08
CA GLU A 89 34.31 7.56 -7.83
C GLU A 89 34.80 8.14 -6.50
N ASN A 90 34.18 9.21 -6.01
CA ASN A 90 34.63 9.90 -4.80
C ASN A 90 33.99 9.37 -3.50
N THR A 91 33.00 8.49 -3.63
CA THR A 91 32.22 8.03 -2.49
C THR A 91 32.70 6.67 -2.05
N GLU A 92 33.16 6.55 -0.80
CA GLU A 92 33.07 5.27 -0.10
C GLU A 92 31.59 4.85 -0.15
N ASP A 93 31.28 3.62 -0.57
CA ASP A 93 29.92 3.14 -0.83
C ASP A 93 28.90 3.50 0.27
N ALA A 94 29.36 3.69 1.51
CA ALA A 94 28.57 4.04 2.67
C ALA A 94 27.97 5.48 2.68
N ASN A 95 28.36 6.37 1.76
CA ASN A 95 27.92 7.78 1.76
C ASN A 95 27.20 8.25 0.49
N LEU A 96 26.93 7.36 -0.46
CA LEU A 96 26.37 7.72 -1.78
C LEU A 96 25.00 8.41 -1.67
N ALA A 97 24.10 7.94 -0.80
CA ALA A 97 22.82 8.62 -0.62
C ALA A 97 22.99 10.04 -0.06
N THR A 98 23.92 10.27 0.87
CA THR A 98 24.14 11.60 1.45
C THR A 98 24.70 12.58 0.43
N GLU A 99 25.63 12.16 -0.42
CA GLU A 99 26.15 13.00 -1.51
C GLU A 99 25.05 13.33 -2.52
N LEU A 100 24.28 12.33 -2.96
CA LEU A 100 23.18 12.51 -3.89
C LEU A 100 22.06 13.40 -3.33
N GLN A 101 21.72 13.28 -2.04
CA GLN A 101 20.71 14.13 -1.38
C GLN A 101 21.03 15.61 -1.43
N ASN A 102 22.31 15.97 -1.36
CA ASN A 102 22.76 17.35 -1.40
C ASN A 102 22.79 17.94 -2.82
N ARG A 103 22.52 17.12 -3.84
CA ARG A 103 22.47 17.56 -5.23
C ARG A 103 21.07 17.97 -5.64
N ASP A 104 20.98 19.10 -6.32
CA ASP A 104 19.72 19.57 -6.90
C ASP A 104 19.25 18.70 -8.07
N ASP A 105 20.17 18.04 -8.78
CA ASP A 105 19.90 17.19 -9.94
C ASP A 105 19.67 15.70 -9.62
N CYS A 106 19.51 15.33 -8.34
CA CYS A 106 19.39 13.92 -7.91
C CYS A 106 18.22 13.17 -8.59
N CYS A 107 17.10 13.86 -8.79
CA CYS A 107 15.91 13.28 -9.42
C CYS A 107 16.15 13.02 -10.91
N GLU A 108 16.81 13.97 -11.59
CA GLU A 108 17.23 13.88 -12.98
C GLU A 108 18.25 12.77 -13.20
N ILE A 109 19.17 12.58 -12.23
CA ILE A 109 20.11 11.46 -12.22
C ILE A 109 19.35 10.12 -12.20
N LEU A 110 18.37 9.96 -11.30
CA LEU A 110 17.57 8.72 -11.24
C LEU A 110 16.83 8.46 -12.57
N VAL A 111 16.21 9.48 -13.15
CA VAL A 111 15.53 9.37 -14.45
C VAL A 111 16.52 9.01 -15.56
N THR A 112 17.72 9.59 -15.55
CA THR A 112 18.77 9.32 -16.53
C THR A 112 19.28 7.88 -16.41
N LEU A 113 19.56 7.43 -15.19
CA LEU A 113 19.91 6.03 -14.89
C LEU A 113 18.83 5.07 -15.38
N TRP A 114 17.56 5.37 -15.12
CA TRP A 114 16.43 4.53 -15.54
C TRP A 114 16.24 4.46 -17.05
N LYS A 115 16.76 5.41 -17.83
CA LYS A 115 16.75 5.33 -19.30
C LYS A 115 17.77 4.32 -19.84
N ILE A 116 18.79 3.97 -19.05
CA ILE A 116 19.82 2.99 -19.43
C ILE A 116 19.21 1.58 -19.37
N PRO A 117 19.21 0.82 -20.49
CA PRO A 117 18.69 -0.56 -20.50
C PRO A 117 19.34 -1.45 -19.45
N PHE A 118 20.68 -1.39 -19.35
CA PHE A 118 21.46 -2.14 -18.36
C PHE A 118 20.98 -1.90 -16.92
N PHE A 119 20.71 -0.64 -16.53
CA PHE A 119 20.27 -0.31 -15.17
C PHE A 119 18.89 -0.91 -14.86
N ARG A 120 17.94 -0.83 -15.82
CA ARG A 120 16.61 -1.44 -15.66
C ARG A 120 16.65 -2.95 -15.61
N GLU A 121 17.44 -3.58 -16.48
CA GLU A 121 17.61 -5.03 -16.52
C GLU A 121 18.26 -5.53 -15.23
N PHE A 122 19.28 -4.82 -14.74
CA PHE A 122 19.91 -5.11 -13.47
C PHE A 122 18.89 -5.03 -12.32
N TYR A 123 18.13 -3.94 -12.23
CA TYR A 123 17.05 -3.79 -11.25
C TYR A 123 16.06 -4.96 -11.31
N GLU A 124 15.53 -5.31 -12.49
CA GLU A 124 14.58 -6.43 -12.63
C GLU A 124 15.20 -7.78 -12.25
N SER A 125 16.50 -7.98 -12.51
CA SER A 125 17.21 -9.19 -12.13
C SER A 125 17.35 -9.35 -10.61
N VAL A 126 17.66 -8.25 -9.90
CA VAL A 126 17.79 -8.25 -8.44
C VAL A 126 16.41 -8.33 -7.78
N TRP A 127 15.43 -7.61 -8.34
CA TRP A 127 14.02 -7.70 -7.96
C TRP A 127 13.51 -9.14 -7.98
N SER A 128 13.78 -9.87 -9.07
CA SER A 128 13.35 -11.26 -9.25
C SER A 128 14.02 -12.23 -8.27
N ARG A 129 15.15 -11.85 -7.68
CA ARG A 129 15.86 -12.60 -6.64
C ARG A 129 15.45 -12.18 -5.22
N ASP A 130 14.39 -11.38 -5.08
CA ASP A 130 13.95 -10.75 -3.82
C ASP A 130 15.06 -9.91 -3.13
N GLY A 131 16.09 -9.48 -3.88
CA GLY A 131 17.28 -8.81 -3.33
C GLY A 131 17.07 -7.34 -2.95
N ILE A 132 16.02 -6.69 -3.45
CA ILE A 132 15.70 -5.28 -3.16
C ILE A 132 14.20 -5.16 -2.84
N SER A 133 13.70 -5.91 -1.85
CA SER A 133 12.29 -5.85 -1.44
C SER A 133 11.83 -4.45 -0.98
N MET A 134 12.76 -3.51 -0.76
CA MET A 134 12.47 -2.15 -0.31
C MET A 134 12.03 -1.18 -1.42
N PHE A 135 12.24 -1.52 -2.70
CA PHE A 135 12.00 -0.60 -3.81
C PHE A 135 11.14 -1.24 -4.90
N GLU A 136 9.93 -1.67 -4.54
CA GLU A 136 9.02 -2.39 -5.44
C GLU A 136 8.44 -1.54 -6.57
N ASN A 137 8.43 -0.22 -6.37
CA ASN A 137 7.74 0.72 -7.25
C ASN A 137 8.69 1.71 -7.92
N VAL A 138 9.97 1.36 -8.16
CA VAL A 138 10.93 2.29 -8.81
C VAL A 138 10.42 2.74 -10.19
N LYS A 139 9.86 1.81 -10.97
CA LYS A 139 9.26 2.13 -12.27
C LYS A 139 8.18 3.20 -12.16
N GLU A 140 7.29 3.06 -11.18
CA GLU A 140 6.20 4.02 -10.92
C GLU A 140 6.77 5.35 -10.42
N LEU A 141 7.75 5.33 -9.51
CA LEU A 141 8.44 6.52 -9.03
C LEU A 141 9.02 7.33 -10.19
N VAL A 142 9.82 6.69 -11.06
CA VAL A 142 10.42 7.34 -12.22
C VAL A 142 9.33 7.88 -13.16
N SER A 143 8.29 7.08 -13.42
CA SER A 143 7.17 7.53 -14.26
C SER A 143 6.49 8.78 -13.70
N ARG A 144 6.24 8.84 -12.38
CA ARG A 144 5.63 10.03 -11.76
C ARG A 144 6.54 11.25 -11.79
N ILE A 145 7.86 11.06 -11.66
CA ILE A 145 8.87 12.12 -11.81
C ILE A 145 8.82 12.69 -13.24
N GLU A 146 8.91 11.82 -14.26
CA GLU A 146 8.90 12.23 -15.67
C GLU A 146 7.62 12.98 -16.07
N HIS A 147 6.47 12.55 -15.55
CA HIS A 147 5.17 13.17 -15.83
C HIS A 147 4.83 14.32 -14.88
N LYS A 148 5.74 14.73 -13.98
CA LYS A 148 5.55 15.81 -12.99
C LYS A 148 4.24 15.68 -12.20
N LYS A 149 3.89 14.46 -11.82
CA LYS A 149 2.70 14.20 -11.00
C LYS A 149 2.97 14.62 -9.56
N SER A 150 1.95 15.13 -8.87
CA SER A 150 2.01 15.33 -7.41
C SER A 150 1.73 14.00 -6.71
N PHE A 151 2.59 13.59 -5.78
CA PHE A 151 2.42 12.36 -5.00
C PHE A 151 3.25 12.45 -3.71
N SER A 152 3.18 11.42 -2.86
CA SER A 152 4.10 11.27 -1.73
C SER A 152 5.25 10.35 -2.13
N PRO A 153 6.51 10.81 -2.23
CA PRO A 153 7.63 9.93 -2.60
C PRO A 153 7.77 8.72 -1.67
N TYR A 154 7.52 8.91 -0.37
CA TYR A 154 7.55 7.86 0.64
C TYR A 154 6.43 6.82 0.50
N SER A 155 5.38 7.06 -0.29
CA SER A 155 4.37 6.02 -0.54
C SER A 155 4.90 4.92 -1.47
N LEU A 156 5.86 5.24 -2.34
CA LEU A 156 6.36 4.31 -3.36
C LEU A 156 7.59 3.52 -2.89
N VAL A 157 8.26 3.94 -1.83
CA VAL A 157 9.47 3.27 -1.31
C VAL A 157 9.30 2.83 0.14
N HIS A 158 9.90 1.69 0.48
CA HIS A 158 9.84 1.17 1.83
C HIS A 158 10.70 2.01 2.78
N CYS A 159 10.04 2.80 3.62
CA CYS A 159 10.70 3.55 4.69
C CYS A 159 10.54 2.81 6.01
N ARG A 160 11.64 2.71 6.78
CA ARG A 160 11.59 2.11 8.12
C ARG A 160 10.83 3.05 9.06
N THR A 161 9.56 2.75 9.31
CA THR A 161 8.78 3.48 10.31
C THR A 161 9.25 3.10 11.70
N THR A 162 9.76 4.11 12.41
CA THR A 162 10.16 4.02 13.82
C THR A 162 9.19 4.85 14.65
N GLY A 163 8.71 4.30 15.76
CA GLY A 163 7.75 4.97 16.62
C GLY A 163 6.32 4.91 16.12
N ILE A 164 5.56 5.92 16.52
CA ILE A 164 4.12 6.09 16.26
C ILE A 164 3.98 7.38 15.46
N LEU A 165 3.39 7.26 14.27
CA LEU A 165 3.05 8.41 13.43
C LEU A 165 1.53 8.59 13.48
N SER A 166 1.08 9.83 13.65
CA SER A 166 -0.34 10.16 13.52
C SER A 166 -0.54 11.41 12.68
N TYR A 167 -1.71 11.51 12.07
CA TYR A 167 -2.20 12.75 11.51
C TYR A 167 -3.71 12.85 11.74
N GLU A 168 -4.18 14.09 11.80
CA GLU A 168 -5.60 14.39 11.96
C GLU A 168 -6.18 14.84 10.62
N THR A 169 -7.40 14.43 10.36
CA THR A 169 -8.18 14.89 9.22
C THR A 169 -9.65 14.99 9.56
N MET A 170 -10.38 15.68 8.71
CA MET A 170 -11.82 15.83 8.82
C MET A 170 -12.50 14.83 7.89
N GLY A 171 -13.24 13.88 8.48
CA GLY A 171 -14.31 13.21 7.76
C GLY A 171 -15.50 14.16 7.56
N LYS A 172 -16.63 13.66 7.04
CA LYS A 172 -17.81 14.52 6.75
C LYS A 172 -18.17 15.45 7.93
N ASN A 173 -18.33 14.88 9.13
CA ASN A 173 -18.66 15.61 10.37
C ASN A 173 -17.93 15.04 11.61
N THR A 174 -16.84 14.30 11.39
CA THR A 174 -16.11 13.57 12.42
C THR A 174 -14.63 13.92 12.30
N GLU A 175 -14.01 14.31 13.41
CA GLU A 175 -12.55 14.45 13.50
C GLU A 175 -11.93 13.06 13.56
N ILE A 176 -11.00 12.78 12.66
CA ILE A 176 -10.40 11.46 12.53
C ILE A 176 -8.91 11.56 12.77
N GLU A 177 -8.42 10.80 13.75
CA GLU A 177 -7.00 10.58 13.95
C GLU A 177 -6.61 9.24 13.32
N VAL A 178 -5.70 9.25 12.35
CA VAL A 178 -5.14 8.04 11.74
C VAL A 178 -3.75 7.80 12.32
N ILE A 179 -3.48 6.57 12.74
CA ILE A 179 -2.23 6.18 13.39
C ILE A 179 -1.57 5.02 12.64
N ASP A 180 -0.30 5.23 12.26
CA ASP A 180 0.60 4.18 11.79
C ASP A 180 1.64 3.86 12.88
N VAL A 181 1.88 2.57 13.10
CA VAL A 181 2.87 2.10 14.06
C VAL A 181 3.81 1.13 13.38
N GLY A 182 5.10 1.21 13.73
CA GLY A 182 6.12 0.31 13.20
C GLY A 182 5.73 -1.17 13.32
N GLY A 183 5.81 -1.91 12.20
CA GLY A 183 5.38 -3.32 12.14
C GLY A 183 6.45 -4.36 12.46
N ARG A 184 7.71 -3.93 12.57
CA ARG A 184 8.86 -4.81 12.91
C ARG A 184 8.75 -5.31 14.33
N ARG A 185 9.25 -6.52 14.61
CA ARG A 185 9.13 -7.18 15.93
C ARG A 185 9.54 -6.27 17.10
N ASN A 186 10.64 -5.53 16.94
CA ASN A 186 11.15 -4.61 17.98
C ASN A 186 10.27 -3.36 18.21
N GLU A 187 9.49 -2.95 17.21
CA GLU A 187 8.59 -1.80 17.29
C GLU A 187 7.20 -2.18 17.84
N ARG A 188 6.81 -3.45 17.79
CA ARG A 188 5.48 -3.93 18.21
C ARG A 188 5.17 -3.68 19.69
N LYS A 189 6.21 -3.57 20.53
CA LYS A 189 6.03 -3.19 21.95
C LYS A 189 5.33 -1.83 22.11
N LYS A 190 5.44 -0.93 21.10
CA LYS A 190 4.82 0.40 21.13
C LYS A 190 3.33 0.37 20.80
N TRP A 191 2.82 -0.72 20.22
CA TRP A 191 1.42 -0.83 19.77
C TRP A 191 0.44 -0.58 20.90
N ILE A 192 0.74 -1.09 22.11
CA ILE A 192 -0.11 -0.95 23.29
C ILE A 192 -0.43 0.51 23.65
N HIS A 193 0.48 1.45 23.33
CA HIS A 193 0.27 2.88 23.58
C HIS A 193 -0.78 3.52 22.64
N CYS A 194 -1.17 2.80 21.58
CA CYS A 194 -2.14 3.29 20.61
C CYS A 194 -3.54 2.67 20.80
N PHE A 195 -3.70 1.67 21.68
CA PHE A 195 -4.94 0.87 21.74
C PHE A 195 -6.10 1.59 22.41
N GLU A 196 -5.85 2.41 23.43
CA GLU A 196 -6.89 3.18 24.11
C GLU A 196 -7.64 4.11 23.15
N ASP A 197 -8.96 4.20 23.32
CA ASP A 197 -9.88 5.00 22.51
C ASP A 197 -9.82 4.73 20.99
N THR A 198 -9.33 3.54 20.58
CA THR A 198 -9.40 3.12 19.18
C THR A 198 -10.84 2.81 18.80
N HIS A 199 -11.28 3.30 17.64
CA HIS A 199 -12.64 3.07 17.13
C HIS A 199 -12.66 2.09 15.96
N THR A 200 -11.66 2.17 15.08
CA THR A 200 -11.49 1.29 13.92
C THR A 200 -10.08 0.73 13.88
N LEU A 201 -9.97 -0.59 13.72
CA LEU A 201 -8.73 -1.30 13.45
C LEU A 201 -8.67 -1.67 11.96
N ILE A 202 -7.62 -1.21 11.28
CA ILE A 202 -7.29 -1.64 9.92
C ILE A 202 -6.07 -2.56 10.01
N TYR A 203 -6.24 -3.82 9.65
CA TYR A 203 -5.14 -4.78 9.62
C TYR A 203 -4.72 -5.06 8.19
N MET A 204 -3.44 -4.89 7.91
CA MET A 204 -2.88 -5.02 6.57
C MET A 204 -2.12 -6.32 6.38
N VAL A 205 -2.43 -7.01 5.28
CA VAL A 205 -1.84 -8.28 4.87
C VAL A 205 -1.26 -8.13 3.47
N SER A 206 0.01 -8.46 3.27
CA SER A 206 0.59 -8.48 1.92
C SER A 206 0.23 -9.79 1.21
N LEU A 207 -0.35 -9.69 0.00
CA LEU A 207 -0.61 -10.85 -0.86
C LEU A 207 0.67 -11.39 -1.51
N SER A 208 1.73 -10.59 -1.58
CA SER A 208 2.96 -10.89 -2.33
C SER A 208 4.09 -11.50 -1.48
N GLU A 209 3.91 -11.69 -0.17
CA GLU A 209 4.97 -12.14 0.75
C GLU A 209 5.10 -13.68 0.87
N PHE A 210 4.35 -14.45 0.07
CA PHE A 210 4.25 -15.92 0.18
C PHE A 210 5.56 -16.69 -0.06
N ASN A 211 6.49 -16.10 -0.82
CA ASN A 211 7.78 -16.70 -1.20
C ASN A 211 8.98 -16.06 -0.45
N GLN A 212 8.75 -15.28 0.60
CA GLN A 212 9.78 -14.49 1.27
C GLN A 212 10.01 -14.90 2.74
N THR A 213 11.21 -14.62 3.24
CA THR A 213 11.59 -14.73 4.66
C THR A 213 11.71 -13.36 5.32
N LEU A 214 11.62 -13.32 6.65
CA LEU A 214 11.84 -12.10 7.42
C LEU A 214 13.28 -11.61 7.26
N ILE A 215 13.45 -10.28 7.18
CA ILE A 215 14.78 -9.66 7.12
C ILE A 215 15.49 -9.80 8.47
N GLU A 216 14.73 -9.86 9.56
CA GLU A 216 15.28 -9.93 10.91
C GLU A 216 16.05 -11.23 11.21
N ASP A 217 15.66 -12.34 10.62
CA ASP A 217 16.26 -13.66 10.90
C ASP A 217 16.58 -14.51 9.67
N ASN A 218 16.23 -14.04 8.46
CA ASN A 218 16.43 -14.72 7.17
C ASN A 218 15.99 -16.21 7.13
N SER A 219 15.07 -16.61 8.01
CA SER A 219 14.69 -18.02 8.18
C SER A 219 13.19 -18.21 8.34
N THR A 220 12.52 -17.34 9.08
CA THR A 220 11.07 -17.40 9.27
C THR A 220 10.36 -16.95 7.99
N ARG A 221 9.42 -17.74 7.48
CA ARG A 221 8.59 -17.33 6.33
C ARG A 221 7.70 -16.15 6.73
N ARG A 222 7.64 -15.12 5.89
CA ARG A 222 6.84 -13.92 6.15
C ARG A 222 5.35 -14.22 6.31
N MET A 223 4.82 -15.10 5.46
CA MET A 223 3.41 -15.49 5.50
C MET A 223 3.04 -16.17 6.84
N ASP A 224 3.93 -17.01 7.39
CA ASP A 224 3.68 -17.71 8.65
C ASP A 224 3.67 -16.72 9.84
N GLU A 225 4.60 -15.76 9.84
CA GLU A 225 4.62 -14.65 10.80
C GLU A 225 3.33 -13.81 10.70
N SER A 226 2.90 -13.49 9.48
CA SER A 226 1.69 -12.72 9.18
C SER A 226 0.43 -13.41 9.71
N LEU A 227 0.33 -14.73 9.50
CA LEU A 227 -0.74 -15.60 9.99
C LEU A 227 -0.75 -15.73 11.52
N SER A 228 0.42 -15.80 12.17
CA SER A 228 0.51 -15.78 13.64
C SER A 228 0.04 -14.43 14.19
N LEU A 229 0.55 -13.34 13.61
CA LEU A 229 0.31 -11.99 14.09
C LEU A 229 -1.15 -11.57 13.95
N ILE A 230 -1.84 -11.95 12.85
CA ILE A 230 -3.26 -11.60 12.71
C ILE A 230 -4.10 -12.29 13.78
N SER A 231 -3.76 -13.53 14.15
CA SER A 231 -4.45 -14.28 15.20
C SER A 231 -4.28 -13.58 16.55
N GLU A 232 -3.07 -13.13 16.87
CA GLU A 232 -2.79 -12.39 18.11
C GLU A 232 -3.52 -11.04 18.16
N VAL A 233 -3.51 -10.30 17.06
CA VAL A 233 -4.13 -8.97 16.98
C VAL A 233 -5.64 -9.09 16.99
N MET A 234 -6.24 -9.85 16.06
CA MET A 234 -7.69 -9.85 15.90
C MET A 234 -8.45 -10.45 17.09
N ASN A 235 -7.82 -11.36 17.84
CA ASN A 235 -8.39 -11.97 19.04
C ASN A 235 -8.00 -11.22 20.34
N SER A 236 -7.27 -10.10 20.23
CA SER A 236 -6.88 -9.31 21.40
C SER A 236 -8.10 -8.68 22.08
N ARG A 237 -8.13 -8.74 23.42
CA ARG A 237 -9.16 -8.11 24.26
C ARG A 237 -9.27 -6.59 24.04
N TRP A 238 -8.20 -5.95 23.59
CA TRP A 238 -8.16 -4.51 23.33
C TRP A 238 -9.03 -4.09 22.14
N PHE A 239 -9.35 -5.02 21.24
CA PHE A 239 -10.09 -4.74 20.02
C PHE A 239 -11.48 -5.36 19.99
N VAL A 240 -12.01 -5.76 21.15
CA VAL A 240 -13.38 -6.24 21.27
C VAL A 240 -14.34 -5.08 21.04
N GLY A 241 -15.34 -5.29 20.18
CA GLY A 241 -16.35 -4.27 19.85
C GLY A 241 -15.87 -3.14 18.94
N LEU A 242 -14.62 -3.17 18.48
CA LEU A 242 -14.13 -2.24 17.47
C LEU A 242 -14.59 -2.66 16.08
N ARG A 243 -14.67 -1.68 15.17
CA ARG A 243 -14.79 -1.96 13.74
C ARG A 243 -13.47 -2.53 13.24
N LYS A 244 -13.47 -3.73 12.66
CA LYS A 244 -12.27 -4.40 12.14
C LYS A 244 -12.34 -4.54 10.63
N ILE A 245 -11.34 -4.00 9.94
CA ILE A 245 -11.21 -4.05 8.48
C ILE A 245 -9.90 -4.75 8.14
N ILE A 246 -9.94 -5.72 7.22
CA ILE A 246 -8.73 -6.36 6.69
C ILE A 246 -8.45 -5.85 5.28
N LEU A 247 -7.25 -5.34 5.04
CA LEU A 247 -6.79 -4.95 3.71
C LEU A 247 -5.75 -5.95 3.23
N PHE A 248 -6.08 -6.71 2.19
CA PHE A 248 -5.15 -7.52 1.43
C PHE A 248 -4.52 -6.64 0.34
N VAL A 249 -3.22 -6.44 0.43
CA VAL A 249 -2.52 -5.42 -0.36
C VAL A 249 -1.43 -6.00 -1.25
N LYS A 250 -0.85 -5.14 -2.10
CA LYS A 250 0.12 -5.51 -3.14
C LYS A 250 -0.39 -6.58 -4.14
N PRO A 251 -1.66 -6.52 -4.60
CA PRO A 251 -2.18 -7.49 -5.56
C PRO A 251 -1.49 -7.38 -6.93
N ASP A 252 -1.00 -6.20 -7.29
CA ASP A 252 -0.16 -5.90 -8.46
C ASP A 252 1.19 -6.61 -8.41
N ILE A 253 1.87 -6.58 -7.25
CA ILE A 253 3.14 -7.29 -7.05
C ILE A 253 2.91 -8.81 -7.07
N LEU A 254 1.80 -9.29 -6.52
CA LEU A 254 1.43 -10.70 -6.64
C LEU A 254 1.30 -11.10 -8.12
N CYS A 255 0.54 -10.35 -8.92
CA CYS A 255 0.42 -10.62 -10.37
C CYS A 255 1.78 -10.69 -11.05
N LYS A 256 2.63 -9.66 -10.85
CA LYS A 256 3.98 -9.62 -11.45
C LYS A 256 4.81 -10.85 -11.08
N LYS A 257 4.73 -11.32 -9.83
CA LYS A 257 5.43 -12.54 -9.40
C LYS A 257 4.93 -13.78 -10.12
N LEU A 258 3.61 -13.96 -10.20
CA LEU A 258 3.03 -15.13 -10.86
C LEU A 258 3.30 -15.12 -12.38
N GLU A 259 3.22 -13.95 -13.03
CA GLU A 259 3.55 -13.75 -14.45
C GLU A 259 5.02 -14.09 -14.74
N ASN A 260 5.93 -13.76 -13.81
CA ASN A 260 7.35 -14.12 -13.88
C ASN A 260 7.63 -15.59 -13.51
N GLY A 261 6.59 -16.41 -13.32
CA GLY A 261 6.71 -17.85 -13.07
C GLY A 261 7.01 -18.23 -11.62
N VAL A 262 6.95 -17.29 -10.67
CA VAL A 262 7.07 -17.60 -9.24
C VAL A 262 5.83 -18.39 -8.82
N LYS A 263 6.00 -19.66 -8.47
CA LYS A 263 4.90 -20.54 -8.07
C LYS A 263 4.46 -20.26 -6.64
N TYR A 264 3.14 -20.20 -6.43
CA TYR A 264 2.59 -20.27 -5.08
C TYR A 264 2.87 -21.67 -4.51
N GLY A 265 3.67 -21.73 -3.45
CA GLY A 265 4.09 -22.98 -2.81
C GLY A 265 3.12 -23.53 -1.76
N GLY A 266 1.97 -22.88 -1.55
CA GLY A 266 0.94 -23.35 -0.62
C GLY A 266 -0.12 -24.22 -1.31
N GLU A 267 -0.93 -24.91 -0.52
CA GLU A 267 -2.08 -25.65 -1.04
C GLU A 267 -3.14 -24.71 -1.62
N LEU A 268 -3.66 -25.06 -2.79
CA LEU A 268 -4.72 -24.29 -3.44
C LEU A 268 -6.09 -24.73 -2.95
N ASN A 269 -6.90 -23.78 -2.50
CA ASN A 269 -8.29 -23.99 -2.15
C ASN A 269 -9.20 -23.79 -3.37
N PRO A 270 -9.86 -24.85 -3.89
CA PRO A 270 -10.76 -24.76 -5.03
C PRO A 270 -12.12 -24.11 -4.70
N ASN A 271 -12.49 -24.01 -3.42
CA ASN A 271 -13.75 -23.41 -2.99
C ASN A 271 -13.59 -21.88 -2.97
N ILE A 272 -13.85 -21.26 -4.13
CA ILE A 272 -13.71 -19.82 -4.35
C ILE A 272 -14.78 -19.05 -3.57
N LEU A 273 -14.35 -18.01 -2.86
CA LEU A 273 -15.26 -17.02 -2.29
C LEU A 273 -16.00 -16.27 -3.42
N PRO A 274 -17.35 -16.15 -3.39
CA PRO A 274 -18.14 -15.61 -4.50
C PRO A 274 -17.66 -14.25 -5.04
N GLU A 275 -17.22 -13.37 -4.15
CA GLU A 275 -16.70 -12.04 -4.48
C GLU A 275 -15.38 -12.04 -5.27
N LEU A 276 -14.66 -13.16 -5.31
CA LEU A 276 -13.44 -13.36 -6.08
C LEU A 276 -13.73 -13.86 -7.50
N ASP A 277 -14.98 -14.22 -7.83
CA ASP A 277 -15.31 -14.75 -9.16
C ASP A 277 -15.04 -13.76 -10.30
N ARG A 278 -15.08 -12.46 -10.01
CA ARG A 278 -14.76 -11.37 -10.95
C ARG A 278 -13.29 -11.30 -11.39
N ILE A 279 -12.38 -11.99 -10.70
CA ILE A 279 -10.98 -12.11 -11.11
C ILE A 279 -10.94 -13.08 -12.30
N ALA A 280 -10.47 -12.66 -13.47
CA ALA A 280 -10.49 -13.54 -14.64
C ALA A 280 -9.39 -14.60 -14.64
N ASP A 281 -8.19 -14.24 -14.21
CA ASP A 281 -7.09 -15.20 -14.14
C ASP A 281 -7.41 -16.26 -13.09
N HIS A 282 -7.59 -17.50 -13.56
CA HIS A 282 -8.02 -18.61 -12.73
C HIS A 282 -6.95 -18.98 -11.68
N TYR A 283 -5.67 -18.94 -12.04
CA TYR A 283 -4.59 -19.29 -11.13
C TYR A 283 -4.41 -18.21 -10.06
N LEU A 284 -4.40 -16.93 -10.46
CA LEU A 284 -4.37 -15.79 -9.55
C LEU A 284 -5.56 -15.83 -8.58
N LYS A 285 -6.76 -16.10 -9.09
CA LYS A 285 -7.98 -16.26 -8.28
C LYS A 285 -7.81 -17.35 -7.22
N LEU A 286 -7.32 -18.53 -7.61
CA LEU A 286 -7.06 -19.64 -6.69
C LEU A 286 -6.02 -19.26 -5.63
N VAL A 287 -4.92 -18.61 -6.02
CA VAL A 287 -3.87 -18.18 -5.10
C VAL A 287 -4.41 -17.17 -4.08
N ILE A 288 -5.10 -16.12 -4.53
CA ILE A 288 -5.72 -15.12 -3.66
C ILE A 288 -6.74 -15.78 -2.73
N ASN A 289 -7.61 -16.64 -3.25
CA ASN A 289 -8.60 -17.36 -2.45
C ASN A 289 -7.94 -18.21 -1.36
N SER A 290 -6.85 -18.89 -1.70
CA SER A 290 -6.11 -19.75 -0.77
C SER A 290 -5.49 -18.93 0.36
N ILE A 291 -4.82 -17.83 0.02
CA ILE A 291 -4.24 -16.92 1.01
C ILE A 291 -5.33 -16.39 1.94
N ILE A 292 -6.39 -15.79 1.40
CA ILE A 292 -7.50 -15.22 2.19
C ILE A 292 -8.13 -16.29 3.09
N THR A 293 -8.33 -17.51 2.56
CA THR A 293 -8.87 -18.62 3.33
C THR A 293 -7.98 -18.97 4.53
N GLU A 294 -6.66 -19.01 4.37
CA GLU A 294 -5.73 -19.28 5.48
C GLU A 294 -5.80 -18.20 6.57
N PHE A 295 -5.83 -16.92 6.20
CA PHE A 295 -6.01 -15.84 7.18
C PHE A 295 -7.33 -15.97 7.92
N PHE A 296 -8.39 -16.32 7.21
CA PHE A 296 -9.70 -16.52 7.81
C PHE A 296 -9.86 -17.79 8.65
N LYS A 297 -8.96 -18.76 8.55
CA LYS A 297 -8.90 -19.89 9.50
C LYS A 297 -8.34 -19.48 10.86
N LYS A 298 -7.59 -18.37 10.92
CA LYS A 298 -6.91 -17.88 12.14
C LYS A 298 -7.76 -16.91 12.97
N ILE A 299 -8.90 -16.47 12.44
CA ILE A 299 -9.72 -15.42 13.06
C ILE A 299 -11.19 -15.81 13.07
N ASP A 300 -11.94 -15.32 14.06
CA ASP A 300 -13.39 -15.39 14.04
C ASP A 300 -13.95 -14.37 13.03
N ARG A 301 -14.42 -14.86 11.88
CA ARG A 301 -14.99 -14.05 10.80
C ARG A 301 -16.17 -13.19 11.24
N THR A 302 -16.90 -13.59 12.29
CA THR A 302 -18.05 -12.81 12.77
C THR A 302 -17.64 -11.50 13.42
N THR A 303 -16.37 -11.38 13.81
CA THR A 303 -15.80 -10.17 14.42
C THR A 303 -15.22 -9.19 13.40
N ILE A 304 -15.23 -9.55 12.11
CA ILE A 304 -14.67 -8.74 11.02
C ILE A 304 -15.81 -8.06 10.27
N ASP A 305 -15.79 -6.73 10.21
CA ASP A 305 -16.81 -5.95 9.53
C ASP A 305 -16.69 -6.06 8.01
N SER A 306 -15.46 -5.98 7.49
CA SER A 306 -15.18 -6.13 6.07
C SER A 306 -13.74 -6.52 5.77
N TYR A 307 -13.53 -7.03 4.57
CA TYR A 307 -12.19 -7.17 4.01
C TYR A 307 -12.17 -6.68 2.57
N HIS A 308 -11.01 -6.22 2.09
CA HIS A 308 -10.85 -5.65 0.76
C HIS A 308 -9.50 -6.03 0.17
N ILE A 309 -9.41 -6.08 -1.16
CA ILE A 309 -8.16 -6.21 -1.90
C ILE A 309 -7.83 -4.85 -2.51
N VAL A 310 -6.69 -4.26 -2.13
CA VAL A 310 -6.36 -2.85 -2.42
C VAL A 310 -4.95 -2.74 -2.97
N ASN A 311 -4.78 -2.01 -4.07
CA ASN A 311 -3.45 -1.56 -4.46
C ASN A 311 -3.12 -0.23 -3.77
N ASN A 312 -2.22 -0.27 -2.78
CA ASN A 312 -1.90 0.92 -1.99
C ASN A 312 -1.18 2.03 -2.77
N THR A 313 -0.67 1.76 -3.97
CA THR A 313 -0.04 2.78 -4.82
C THR A 313 -1.03 3.46 -5.77
N SER A 314 -2.23 2.88 -5.92
CA SER A 314 -3.32 3.43 -6.73
C SER A 314 -4.10 4.48 -5.94
N GLU A 315 -4.09 5.72 -6.41
CA GLU A 315 -4.86 6.80 -5.77
C GLU A 315 -6.36 6.53 -5.78
N ASP A 316 -6.89 5.91 -6.83
CA ASP A 316 -8.32 5.62 -6.95
C ASP A 316 -8.76 4.48 -6.00
N ASP A 317 -7.90 3.48 -5.81
CA ASP A 317 -8.11 2.45 -4.78
C ASP A 317 -8.12 3.09 -3.39
N ILE A 318 -7.18 3.98 -3.09
CA ILE A 318 -7.12 4.63 -1.78
C ILE A 318 -8.28 5.61 -1.58
N LYS A 319 -8.75 6.33 -2.61
CA LYS A 319 -9.99 7.13 -2.52
C LYS A 319 -11.19 6.26 -2.15
N SER A 320 -11.31 5.10 -2.78
CA SER A 320 -12.36 4.11 -2.45
C SER A 320 -12.22 3.65 -0.99
N VAL A 321 -10.99 3.41 -0.52
CA VAL A 321 -10.70 3.07 0.88
C VAL A 321 -11.02 4.23 1.84
N CYS A 322 -10.74 5.48 1.47
CA CYS A 322 -11.12 6.66 2.26
C CYS A 322 -12.64 6.76 2.41
N GLU A 323 -13.40 6.59 1.32
CA GLU A 323 -14.87 6.58 1.38
C GLU A 323 -15.38 5.45 2.26
N MET A 324 -14.72 4.29 2.21
CA MET A 324 -15.04 3.15 3.06
C MET A 324 -14.76 3.42 4.54
N ILE A 325 -13.61 3.98 4.89
CA ILE A 325 -13.24 4.19 6.30
C ILE A 325 -13.98 5.41 6.86
N PHE A 326 -14.03 6.52 6.12
CA PHE A 326 -14.43 7.85 6.58
C PHE A 326 -15.81 8.31 6.06
N GLY A 327 -16.42 7.55 5.15
CA GLY A 327 -17.76 7.83 4.61
C GLY A 327 -18.91 7.40 5.51
N GLU A 328 -20.13 7.48 5.00
CA GLU A 328 -21.32 7.06 5.74
C GLU A 328 -21.39 5.53 5.87
N ARG A 329 -21.67 5.03 7.09
CA ARG A 329 -21.74 3.59 7.41
C ARG A 329 -22.73 2.80 6.55
N SER A 330 -23.64 3.47 5.84
CA SER A 330 -24.64 2.89 4.93
C SER A 330 -24.07 2.42 3.58
N ALA A 331 -22.84 2.79 3.23
CA ALA A 331 -22.26 2.52 1.91
C ALA A 331 -21.63 1.12 1.74
N GLN A 332 -21.61 0.26 2.77
CA GLN A 332 -20.77 -0.92 2.77
C GLN A 332 -21.52 -2.24 2.91
N LYS A 333 -21.58 -3.00 1.82
CA LYS A 333 -21.76 -4.46 1.87
C LYS A 333 -20.86 -5.24 0.92
N THR A 334 -20.24 -4.60 -0.08
CA THR A 334 -19.44 -5.30 -1.08
C THR A 334 -17.96 -5.18 -0.79
N THR A 335 -17.25 -6.31 -0.85
CA THR A 335 -15.80 -6.36 -0.85
C THR A 335 -15.28 -5.52 -2.01
N PHE A 336 -14.52 -4.45 -1.75
CA PHE A 336 -13.73 -3.79 -2.80
C PHE A 336 -12.59 -4.70 -3.24
N ILE A 337 -12.41 -4.85 -4.57
CA ILE A 337 -11.25 -5.52 -5.16
C ILE A 337 -10.64 -4.58 -6.18
N SER A 338 -9.33 -4.37 -6.03
CA SER A 338 -8.54 -3.53 -6.89
C SER A 338 -8.76 -3.84 -8.38
N PRO A 339 -9.04 -2.83 -9.22
CA PRO A 339 -9.16 -3.01 -10.66
C PRO A 339 -7.91 -3.62 -11.28
N CYS A 340 -6.72 -3.49 -10.67
CA CYS A 340 -5.48 -4.02 -11.25
C CYS A 340 -5.52 -5.53 -11.50
N ILE A 341 -6.29 -6.29 -10.70
CA ILE A 341 -6.45 -7.75 -10.85
C ILE A 341 -7.77 -8.18 -11.49
N ILE A 342 -8.52 -7.20 -11.99
CA ILE A 342 -9.76 -7.41 -12.71
C ILE A 342 -9.49 -7.08 -14.18
N PRO A 343 -9.88 -7.95 -15.14
CA PRO A 343 -9.65 -7.70 -16.56
C PRO A 343 -10.37 -6.43 -17.03
N ALA A 344 -9.82 -5.79 -18.08
CA ALA A 344 -10.29 -4.50 -18.60
C ALA A 344 -11.80 -4.47 -18.96
N ASN A 345 -12.35 -5.57 -19.50
CA ASN A 345 -13.78 -5.66 -19.82
C ASN A 345 -14.66 -5.62 -18.56
N ASN A 346 -14.23 -6.24 -17.45
CA ASN A 346 -14.93 -6.15 -16.17
C ASN A 346 -14.68 -4.83 -15.44
N ARG A 347 -13.58 -4.11 -15.72
CA ARG A 347 -13.35 -2.76 -15.15
C ARG A 347 -14.42 -1.78 -15.60
N MET A 348 -14.85 -1.84 -16.87
CA MET A 348 -15.92 -1.00 -17.38
C MET A 348 -17.26 -1.33 -16.70
N ILE A 349 -17.56 -2.63 -16.53
CA ILE A 349 -18.76 -3.11 -15.84
C ILE A 349 -18.75 -2.71 -14.36
N LEU A 350 -17.61 -2.81 -13.66
CA LEU A 350 -17.47 -2.38 -12.27
C LEU A 350 -17.55 -0.86 -12.11
N CYS A 351 -16.98 -0.11 -13.05
CA CYS A 351 -17.10 1.34 -13.07
C CYS A 351 -18.56 1.75 -13.23
N LEU A 352 -19.26 1.17 -14.20
CA LEU A 352 -20.69 1.37 -14.42
C LEU A 352 -21.52 0.92 -13.20
N PHE A 353 -21.21 -0.23 -12.60
CA PHE A 353 -21.90 -0.73 -11.42
C PHE A 353 -21.69 0.15 -10.20
N ASN A 354 -20.48 0.65 -9.96
CA ASN A 354 -20.17 1.57 -8.87
C ASN A 354 -20.85 2.93 -9.06
N ILE A 355 -20.88 3.46 -10.30
CA ILE A 355 -21.65 4.66 -10.64
C ILE A 355 -23.15 4.42 -10.37
N CYS A 356 -23.69 3.28 -10.78
CA CYS A 356 -25.10 2.94 -10.54
C CYS A 356 -25.42 2.81 -9.04
N LEU A 357 -24.51 2.24 -8.25
CA LEU A 357 -24.62 2.15 -6.79
C LEU A 357 -24.58 3.53 -6.12
N GLN A 358 -23.67 4.41 -6.54
CA GLN A 358 -23.57 5.78 -6.04
C GLN A 358 -24.84 6.59 -6.36
N GLU A 359 -25.41 6.38 -7.54
CA GLU A 359 -26.63 7.07 -8.02
C GLU A 359 -27.94 6.37 -7.63
N LYS A 360 -27.90 5.25 -6.88
CA LYS A 360 -29.06 4.41 -6.51
C LYS A 360 -29.92 3.95 -7.69
N LEU A 361 -29.31 3.74 -8.86
CA LEU A 361 -29.99 3.25 -10.06
C LEU A 361 -30.10 1.72 -9.97
N THR A 362 -31.28 1.19 -9.64
CA THR A 362 -31.49 -0.26 -9.42
C THR A 362 -31.96 -1.03 -10.66
N ASP A 363 -32.25 -0.37 -11.78
CA ASP A 363 -33.06 -0.98 -12.86
C ASP A 363 -32.30 -1.18 -14.19
N ILE A 364 -30.97 -1.28 -14.17
CA ILE A 364 -30.21 -1.54 -15.40
C ILE A 364 -30.03 -3.05 -15.62
N GLN A 365 -30.77 -3.61 -16.57
CA GLN A 365 -30.45 -4.92 -17.14
C GLN A 365 -29.19 -4.80 -18.00
N ILE A 366 -28.09 -5.35 -17.51
CA ILE A 366 -26.86 -5.50 -18.30
C ILE A 366 -27.08 -6.65 -19.28
N ILE A 367 -27.38 -6.33 -20.54
CA ILE A 367 -27.41 -7.29 -21.63
C ILE A 367 -25.95 -7.64 -21.96
N THR A 368 -25.46 -8.76 -21.45
CA THR A 368 -24.22 -9.36 -21.97
C THR A 368 -24.51 -9.92 -23.35
N SER A 369 -23.94 -9.31 -24.40
CA SER A 369 -24.00 -9.84 -25.76
C SER A 369 -23.23 -11.16 -25.85
N ASN A 370 -23.91 -12.27 -25.54
CA ASN A 370 -23.59 -13.60 -26.07
C ASN A 370 -24.64 -13.92 -27.13
N GLU A 371 -24.55 -13.27 -28.27
CA GLU A 371 -25.25 -13.69 -29.49
C GLU A 371 -24.24 -13.66 -30.63
N GLU A 372 -23.50 -14.76 -30.76
CA GLU A 372 -22.98 -15.24 -32.04
C GLU A 372 -22.53 -16.69 -31.83
N GLU A 373 -23.42 -17.62 -32.14
CA GLU A 373 -23.14 -18.87 -32.87
C GLU A 373 -24.37 -19.78 -32.78
N ASN A 374 -25.26 -19.67 -33.76
CA ASN A 374 -25.98 -20.78 -34.39
C ASN A 374 -26.78 -20.23 -35.59
N TYR A 375 -26.90 -21.06 -36.64
CA TYR A 375 -27.38 -20.79 -38.02
C TYR A 375 -26.25 -20.26 -38.94
N TYR A 376 -25.59 -21.07 -39.78
CA TYR A 376 -26.04 -22.22 -40.59
C TYR A 376 -24.95 -23.29 -40.78
#